data_AF-A0A166HCA6-F1
#
_entry.id   AF-A0A166HCA6-F1
#
_cell.length_a   1.000
_cell.length_b   1.000
_cell.length_c   1.000
_cell.angle_alpha   90.00
_cell.angle_beta   90.00
_cell.angle_gamma   90.00
#
_symmetry.space_group_name_H-M   'P 1'
#
loop_
_entity.id
_entity.type
_entity.pdbx_description
1 polymer ?
#
loop_
_entity_poly.entity_id
_entity_poly.type
_entity_poly.pdbx_seq_one_letter_code
_entity_poly.pdbx_strand_id
1 'polypeptide(L)'
;MNGTGFHLVHVALCGARIGAFAPYGYRTRAALQMKRVVPEWAPTIVESSDDEARAAFQDSLPIWINNVIQDPGFLCEDAQIRSQLEGVLRRFQGELKDLSNTFVVNKVLTEGYRDSDFDPLNMDAAEVSMRDRVAVICDSAEWQGAFSALEDGFLDILVASKQEISEWARSYQDNPETVAA
;
A
#
# COMPACT_ATOMS: atom_id res chain seq x y z
N MET A 1 4.03 -5.21 -20.66
CA MET A 1 5.00 -5.65 -19.64
C MET A 1 4.89 -4.64 -18.50
N ASN A 2 4.65 -4.90 -17.21
CA ASN A 2 4.46 -6.09 -16.39
C ASN A 2 3.44 -5.68 -15.30
N GLY A 3 2.20 -6.18 -15.34
CA GLY A 3 1.12 -5.72 -14.45
C GLY A 3 0.65 -6.73 -13.41
N THR A 4 1.39 -7.83 -13.21
CA THR A 4 0.81 -9.04 -12.58
C THR A 4 1.51 -9.52 -11.30
N GLY A 5 2.57 -8.84 -10.84
CA GLY A 5 3.34 -9.30 -9.67
C GLY A 5 2.64 -9.14 -8.33
N PHE A 6 1.82 -8.10 -8.15
CA PHE A 6 1.29 -7.68 -6.84
C PHE A 6 -0.23 -7.45 -6.79
N HIS A 7 -1.00 -8.07 -7.70
CA HIS A 7 -2.42 -7.77 -7.85
C HIS A 7 -3.22 -7.94 -6.55
N LEU A 8 -2.98 -9.03 -5.81
CA LEU A 8 -3.71 -9.32 -4.57
C LEU A 8 -3.34 -8.33 -3.46
N VAL A 9 -2.05 -7.95 -3.39
CA VAL A 9 -1.54 -6.97 -2.43
C VAL A 9 -2.12 -5.58 -2.71
N HIS A 10 -2.10 -5.15 -3.98
CA HIS A 10 -2.66 -3.85 -4.39
C HIS A 10 -4.16 -3.77 -4.08
N VAL A 11 -4.90 -4.87 -4.30
CA VAL A 11 -6.31 -4.97 -3.91
C VAL A 11 -6.48 -4.87 -2.39
N ALA A 12 -5.78 -5.71 -1.64
CA ALA A 12 -5.96 -5.85 -0.20
C ALA A 12 -5.51 -4.61 0.60
N LEU A 13 -4.56 -3.83 0.09
CA LEU A 13 -3.93 -2.75 0.87
C LEU A 13 -4.18 -1.35 0.30
N CYS A 14 -4.35 -1.21 -1.02
CA CYS A 14 -4.64 0.07 -1.65
C CYS A 14 -6.12 0.20 -2.03
N GLY A 15 -6.73 -0.86 -2.58
CA GLY A 15 -8.16 -0.87 -2.91
C GLY A 15 -9.05 -0.76 -1.68
N ALA A 16 -8.69 -1.49 -0.63
CA ALA A 16 -9.21 -1.41 0.73
C ALA A 16 -9.23 -0.02 1.34
N ARG A 17 -8.14 0.72 1.14
CA ARG A 17 -7.92 2.00 1.78
C ARG A 17 -8.01 3.13 0.78
N ILE A 18 -8.96 3.04 -0.17
CA ILE A 18 -9.10 4.04 -1.23
C ILE A 18 -9.35 5.45 -0.67
N GLY A 19 -9.96 5.55 0.52
CA GLY A 19 -10.12 6.80 1.26
C GLY A 19 -8.81 7.54 1.53
N ALA A 20 -7.69 6.83 1.74
CA ALA A 20 -6.37 7.44 1.92
C ALA A 20 -5.89 8.21 0.66
N PHE A 21 -6.45 7.91 -0.51
CA PHE A 21 -6.12 8.57 -1.77
C PHE A 21 -7.09 9.70 -2.15
N ALA A 22 -8.20 9.86 -1.41
CA ALA A 22 -9.20 10.89 -1.68
C ALA A 22 -8.65 12.34 -1.64
N PRO A 23 -7.73 12.71 -0.71
CA PRO A 23 -7.09 14.03 -0.73
C PRO A 23 -6.29 14.31 -2.01
N TYR A 24 -5.83 13.25 -2.68
CA TYR A 24 -5.04 13.32 -3.92
C TYR A 24 -5.91 13.20 -5.18
N GLY A 25 -7.24 13.25 -5.04
CA GLY A 25 -8.19 13.23 -6.16
C GLY A 25 -8.56 11.84 -6.67
N TYR A 26 -8.10 10.76 -6.05
CA TYR A 26 -8.45 9.40 -6.45
C TYR A 26 -9.61 8.86 -5.61
N ARG A 27 -10.65 8.39 -6.28
CA ARG A 27 -11.87 7.86 -5.63
C ARG A 27 -12.20 6.43 -6.02
N THR A 28 -11.47 5.86 -6.98
CA THR A 28 -11.72 4.51 -7.46
C THR A 28 -10.40 3.80 -7.73
N ARG A 29 -10.39 2.48 -7.64
CA ARG A 29 -9.22 1.64 -7.97
C ARG A 29 -8.74 1.87 -9.40
N ALA A 30 -9.65 2.06 -10.35
CA ALA A 30 -9.29 2.34 -11.74
C ALA A 30 -8.49 3.65 -11.86
N ALA A 31 -8.74 4.62 -10.98
CA ALA A 31 -8.01 5.88 -10.95
C ALA A 31 -6.58 5.76 -10.40
N LEU A 32 -6.22 4.64 -9.74
CA LEU A 32 -4.87 4.35 -9.23
C LEU A 32 -3.93 3.76 -10.28
N GLN A 33 -4.40 3.49 -11.49
CA GLN A 33 -3.55 2.98 -12.57
C GLN A 33 -2.55 4.04 -13.01
N MET A 34 -1.26 3.70 -12.99
CA MET A 34 -0.16 4.49 -13.58
C MET A 34 0.07 5.87 -12.95
N LYS A 35 -0.27 6.06 -11.66
CA LYS A 35 -0.13 7.36 -11.01
C LYS A 35 0.69 7.29 -9.73
N ARG A 36 1.81 8.02 -9.76
CA ARG A 36 2.57 8.42 -8.59
C ARG A 36 1.71 9.29 -7.68
N VAL A 37 1.78 9.03 -6.38
CA VAL A 37 1.09 9.81 -5.35
C VAL A 37 2.10 10.22 -4.29
N VAL A 38 2.30 11.51 -4.08
CA VAL A 38 3.32 12.02 -3.16
C VAL A 38 2.64 12.81 -2.04
N PRO A 39 2.76 12.38 -0.78
CA PRO A 39 2.31 13.18 0.35
C PRO A 39 3.04 14.51 0.45
N GLU A 40 2.37 15.59 0.84
CA GLU A 40 2.94 16.94 0.90
C GLU A 40 4.18 17.04 1.80
N TRP A 41 4.25 16.22 2.85
CA TRP A 41 5.36 16.17 3.80
C TRP A 41 6.54 15.31 3.31
N ALA A 42 6.38 14.49 2.27
CA ALA A 42 7.42 13.58 1.81
C ALA A 42 8.75 14.30 1.43
N PRO A 43 8.74 15.49 0.79
CA PRO A 43 9.97 16.24 0.51
C PRO A 43 10.75 16.70 1.74
N THR A 44 10.13 16.76 2.92
CA THR A 44 10.76 17.23 4.18
C THR A 44 10.97 16.11 5.20
N ILE A 45 10.60 14.87 4.89
CA ILE A 45 10.65 13.74 5.85
C ILE A 45 12.05 13.47 6.42
N VAL A 46 13.10 13.82 5.68
CA VAL A 46 14.49 13.68 6.11
C VAL A 46 14.83 14.52 7.35
N GLU A 47 14.06 15.58 7.60
CA GLU A 47 14.24 16.48 8.75
C GLU A 47 13.56 15.95 10.02
N SER A 48 12.65 14.98 9.87
CA SER A 48 11.92 14.36 10.98
C SER A 48 12.76 13.32 11.71
N SER A 49 12.48 13.14 13.01
CA SER A 49 12.99 11.99 13.77
C SER A 49 12.49 10.66 13.18
N ASP A 50 13.12 9.54 13.57
CA ASP A 50 12.72 8.21 13.08
C ASP A 50 11.30 7.84 13.53
N ASP A 51 10.92 8.21 14.76
CA ASP A 51 9.58 7.96 15.30
C ASP A 51 8.50 8.78 14.57
N GLU A 52 8.76 10.07 14.36
CA GLU A 52 7.85 10.95 13.60
C GLU A 52 7.68 10.46 12.15
N ALA A 53 8.78 10.04 11.53
CA ALA A 53 8.74 9.52 10.17
C ALA A 53 7.99 8.18 10.11
N ARG A 54 8.22 7.28 11.06
CA ARG A 54 7.49 6.01 11.13
C ARG A 54 5.98 6.25 11.21
N ALA A 55 5.54 7.16 12.08
CA ALA A 55 4.13 7.51 12.21
C ALA A 55 3.57 8.09 10.89
N ALA A 56 4.28 9.03 10.26
CA ALA A 56 3.86 9.60 8.98
C ALA A 56 3.76 8.55 7.87
N PHE A 57 4.74 7.64 7.77
CA PHE A 57 4.73 6.54 6.82
C PHE A 57 3.60 5.54 7.11
N GLN A 58 3.30 5.26 8.37
CA GLN A 58 2.21 4.38 8.78
C GLN A 58 0.85 4.93 8.36
N ASP A 59 0.58 6.21 8.66
CA ASP A 59 -0.67 6.89 8.32
C ASP A 59 -0.94 6.94 6.80
N SER A 60 0.13 6.88 6.02
CA SER A 60 0.11 6.96 4.56
C SER A 60 0.54 5.65 3.88
N LEU A 61 0.62 4.53 4.61
CA LEU A 61 1.12 3.25 4.11
C LEU A 61 0.53 2.82 2.74
N PRO A 62 -0.79 2.96 2.48
CA PRO A 62 -1.37 2.61 1.18
C PRO A 62 -0.74 3.35 0.01
N ILE A 63 -0.32 4.61 0.23
CA ILE A 63 0.26 5.49 -0.78
C ILE A 63 1.64 4.96 -1.19
N TRP A 64 2.47 4.61 -0.20
CA TRP A 64 3.81 4.07 -0.43
C TRP A 64 3.78 2.71 -1.13
N ILE A 65 2.89 1.82 -0.69
CA ILE A 65 2.65 0.53 -1.34
C ILE A 65 2.21 0.74 -2.79
N ASN A 66 1.32 1.70 -3.06
CA ASN A 66 0.89 2.02 -4.42
C ASN A 66 2.08 2.48 -5.28
N ASN A 67 2.93 3.37 -4.78
CA ASN A 67 4.08 3.86 -5.54
C ASN A 67 5.09 2.75 -5.86
N VAL A 68 5.38 1.85 -4.91
CA VAL A 68 6.23 0.67 -5.17
C VAL A 68 5.66 -0.19 -6.29
N ILE A 69 4.33 -0.41 -6.30
CA ILE A 69 3.67 -1.29 -7.27
C ILE A 69 3.49 -0.62 -8.64
N GLN A 70 3.13 0.66 -8.68
CA GLN A 70 2.62 1.34 -9.88
C GLN A 70 3.60 2.34 -10.51
N ASP A 71 4.58 2.86 -9.77
CA ASP A 71 5.53 3.85 -10.29
C ASP A 71 6.88 3.17 -10.57
N PRO A 72 7.26 2.96 -11.85
CA PRO A 72 8.57 2.42 -12.21
C PRO A 72 9.73 3.33 -11.80
N GLY A 73 9.48 4.64 -11.68
CA GLY A 73 10.44 5.64 -11.23
C GLY A 73 10.56 5.75 -9.70
N PHE A 74 9.76 5.00 -8.94
CA PHE A 74 9.87 4.96 -7.47
C PHE A 74 11.22 4.39 -7.05
N LEU A 75 12.07 5.24 -6.45
CA LEU A 75 13.42 4.93 -6.01
C LEU A 75 14.25 4.22 -7.10
N CYS A 76 14.11 4.62 -8.36
CA CYS A 76 14.79 3.94 -9.48
C CYS A 76 16.32 4.08 -9.43
N GLU A 77 16.83 5.18 -8.85
CA GLU A 77 18.26 5.40 -8.64
C GLU A 77 18.82 4.51 -7.51
N ASP A 78 17.95 4.01 -6.62
CA ASP A 78 18.29 3.04 -5.58
C ASP A 78 17.46 1.75 -5.72
N ALA A 79 17.84 0.96 -6.72
CA ALA A 79 17.21 -0.32 -7.02
C ALA A 79 17.26 -1.32 -5.86
N GLN A 80 18.17 -1.14 -4.90
CA GLN A 80 18.28 -2.02 -3.73
C GLN A 80 17.12 -1.77 -2.77
N ILE A 81 16.85 -0.51 -2.42
CA ILE A 81 15.73 -0.15 -1.53
C ILE A 81 14.41 -0.62 -2.14
N ARG A 82 14.21 -0.36 -3.44
CA ARG A 82 13.02 -0.85 -4.16
C ARG A 82 12.88 -2.37 -4.08
N SER A 83 13.97 -3.11 -4.32
CA SER A 83 13.97 -4.58 -4.26
C SER A 83 13.63 -5.11 -2.86
N GLN A 84 14.10 -4.44 -1.80
CA GLN A 84 13.75 -4.78 -0.42
C GLN A 84 12.25 -4.58 -0.17
N LEU A 85 11.70 -3.41 -0.52
CA LEU A 85 10.27 -3.12 -0.39
C LEU A 85 9.41 -4.14 -1.15
N GLU A 86 9.77 -4.43 -2.41
CA GLU A 86 9.11 -5.47 -3.20
C GLU A 86 9.23 -6.87 -2.57
N GLY A 87 10.35 -7.15 -1.90
CA GLY A 87 10.57 -8.38 -1.15
C GLY A 87 9.56 -8.57 -0.02
N VAL A 88 9.31 -7.51 0.75
CA VAL A 88 8.28 -7.50 1.81
C VAL A 88 6.90 -7.73 1.21
N LEU A 89 6.56 -7.02 0.13
CA LEU A 89 5.28 -7.22 -0.58
C LEU A 89 5.14 -8.63 -1.15
N ARG A 90 6.23 -9.24 -1.65
CA ARG A 90 6.23 -10.60 -2.21
C ARG A 90 5.96 -11.63 -1.13
N ARG A 91 6.57 -11.46 0.05
CA ARG A 91 6.32 -12.31 1.21
C ARG A 91 4.86 -12.24 1.62
N PHE A 92 4.32 -11.03 1.83
CA PHE A 92 2.91 -10.85 2.18
C PHE A 92 1.97 -11.43 1.12
N GLN A 93 2.30 -11.27 -0.17
CA GLN A 93 1.52 -11.91 -1.22
C GLN A 93 1.54 -13.44 -1.14
N GLY A 94 2.66 -14.04 -0.74
CA GLY A 94 2.76 -15.48 -0.48
C GLY A 94 1.78 -15.91 0.59
N GLU A 95 1.80 -15.23 1.74
CA GLU A 95 0.86 -15.47 2.84
C GLU A 95 -0.60 -15.30 2.37
N LEU A 96 -0.92 -14.24 1.61
CA LEU A 96 -2.25 -14.04 1.05
C LEU A 96 -2.67 -15.17 0.10
N LYS A 97 -1.75 -15.74 -0.69
CA LYS A 97 -2.04 -16.86 -1.59
C LYS A 97 -2.30 -18.14 -0.81
N ASP A 98 -1.55 -18.39 0.26
CA ASP A 98 -1.76 -19.55 1.10
C ASP A 98 -3.12 -19.47 1.81
N LEU A 99 -3.52 -18.26 2.23
CA LEU A 99 -4.85 -17.95 2.77
C LEU A 99 -5.94 -17.94 1.69
N SER A 100 -5.62 -17.70 0.42
CA SER A 100 -6.58 -17.63 -0.70
C SER A 100 -7.26 -18.95 -1.05
N ASN A 101 -6.70 -20.08 -0.60
CA ASN A 101 -7.35 -21.38 -0.69
C ASN A 101 -8.60 -21.47 0.20
N THR A 102 -8.78 -20.53 1.13
CA THR A 102 -10.03 -20.36 1.85
C THR A 102 -11.01 -19.61 0.95
N PHE A 103 -12.11 -20.26 0.54
CA PHE A 103 -13.15 -19.74 -0.38
C PHE A 103 -13.59 -18.29 -0.10
N VAL A 104 -13.57 -17.90 1.17
CA VAL A 104 -13.93 -16.55 1.64
C VAL A 104 -12.88 -15.50 1.27
N VAL A 105 -11.57 -15.79 1.41
CA VAL A 105 -10.47 -14.90 1.02
C VAL A 105 -10.50 -14.64 -0.49
N ASN A 106 -10.71 -15.70 -1.28
CA ASN A 106 -10.83 -15.58 -2.73
C ASN A 106 -12.04 -14.70 -3.12
N LYS A 107 -13.21 -14.91 -2.49
CA LYS A 107 -14.41 -14.09 -2.76
C LYS A 107 -14.25 -12.64 -2.33
N VAL A 108 -13.59 -12.36 -1.22
CA VAL A 108 -13.35 -10.99 -0.74
C VAL A 108 -12.36 -10.26 -1.66
N LEU A 109 -11.28 -10.92 -2.07
CA LEU A 109 -10.31 -10.37 -3.01
C LEU A 109 -10.87 -10.21 -4.44
N THR A 110 -11.87 -11.01 -4.82
CA THR A 110 -12.46 -11.03 -6.17
C THR A 110 -13.74 -10.20 -6.29
N GLU A 111 -14.60 -10.18 -5.28
CA GLU A 111 -15.91 -9.51 -5.26
C GLU A 111 -15.95 -8.26 -4.33
N GLY A 112 -15.14 -8.24 -3.27
CA GLY A 112 -15.27 -7.32 -2.12
C GLY A 112 -14.66 -5.93 -2.27
N TYR A 113 -14.47 -5.42 -3.49
CA TYR A 113 -14.01 -4.02 -3.71
C TYR A 113 -14.75 -3.33 -4.84
N ARG A 114 -15.98 -3.78 -5.14
CA ARG A 114 -16.88 -3.02 -6.02
C ARG A 114 -17.50 -1.82 -5.33
N ASP A 115 -17.57 -1.81 -4.00
CA ASP A 115 -17.99 -0.67 -3.20
C ASP A 115 -16.78 0.13 -2.70
N SER A 116 -16.81 1.44 -2.96
CA SER A 116 -15.74 2.40 -2.68
C SER A 116 -15.47 2.67 -1.20
N ASP A 117 -16.34 2.18 -0.32
CA ASP A 117 -16.35 2.54 1.10
C ASP A 117 -15.91 1.38 2.01
N PHE A 118 -15.42 0.28 1.42
CA PHE A 118 -15.04 -0.92 2.16
C PHE A 118 -13.54 -0.95 2.52
N ASP A 119 -13.22 -0.61 3.78
CA ASP A 119 -11.90 -0.88 4.37
C ASP A 119 -11.94 -2.19 5.19
N PRO A 120 -11.37 -3.31 4.70
CA PRO A 120 -11.24 -4.56 5.46
C PRO A 120 -10.53 -4.40 6.80
N LEU A 121 -9.71 -3.36 7.00
CA LEU A 121 -8.87 -3.18 8.19
C LEU A 121 -9.45 -2.21 9.22
N ASN A 122 -10.58 -1.56 8.90
CA ASN A 122 -11.22 -0.60 9.79
C ASN A 122 -12.75 -0.75 9.73
N MET A 123 -13.28 -1.66 10.53
CA MET A 123 -14.72 -2.00 10.54
C MET A 123 -15.43 -1.54 11.82
N ASP A 124 -16.40 -0.63 11.70
CA ASP A 124 -17.41 -0.38 12.75
C ASP A 124 -18.41 -1.54 12.90
N ALA A 125 -18.89 -1.80 14.11
CA ALA A 125 -19.58 -3.03 14.52
C ALA A 125 -21.06 -3.20 14.08
N ALA A 126 -21.57 -2.43 13.11
CA ALA A 126 -23.00 -2.43 12.76
C ALA A 126 -23.24 -2.57 11.25
N GLU A 127 -23.16 -3.80 10.74
CA GLU A 127 -24.13 -4.43 9.83
C GLU A 127 -23.53 -5.71 9.22
N VAL A 128 -24.23 -6.82 9.41
CA VAL A 128 -23.73 -8.18 9.21
C VAL A 128 -24.04 -8.65 7.78
N SER A 129 -23.10 -8.45 6.85
CA SER A 129 -23.11 -9.00 5.48
C SER A 129 -21.67 -9.37 5.06
N MET A 130 -21.24 -9.28 3.78
CA MET A 130 -19.87 -9.66 3.37
C MET A 130 -18.76 -9.07 4.28
N ARG A 131 -19.06 -7.92 4.89
CA ARG A 131 -18.38 -7.32 6.05
C ARG A 131 -17.93 -8.32 7.12
N ASP A 132 -18.79 -9.14 7.73
CA ASP A 132 -18.35 -10.01 8.85
C ASP A 132 -17.46 -11.14 8.40
N ARG A 133 -17.64 -11.59 7.16
CA ARG A 133 -16.77 -12.62 6.57
C ARG A 133 -15.36 -12.08 6.38
N VAL A 134 -15.23 -10.78 6.12
CA VAL A 134 -13.95 -10.09 6.08
C VAL A 134 -13.43 -9.83 7.49
N ALA A 135 -14.25 -9.37 8.43
CA ALA A 135 -13.87 -9.21 9.83
C ALA A 135 -13.26 -10.48 10.39
N VAL A 136 -13.90 -11.64 10.19
CA VAL A 136 -13.40 -12.93 10.68
C VAL A 136 -12.02 -13.28 10.10
N ILE A 137 -11.71 -12.85 8.86
CA ILE A 137 -10.40 -13.06 8.25
C ILE A 137 -9.38 -12.05 8.78
N CYS A 138 -9.75 -10.78 8.87
CA CYS A 138 -8.89 -9.72 9.43
C CYS A 138 -8.65 -9.92 10.94
N ASP A 139 -9.53 -10.66 11.62
CA ASP A 139 -9.39 -11.10 13.01
C ASP A 139 -8.64 -12.43 13.14
N SER A 140 -8.29 -13.09 12.02
CA SER A 140 -7.45 -14.28 12.09
C SER A 140 -6.01 -13.91 12.48
N ALA A 141 -5.44 -14.68 13.40
CA ALA A 141 -4.08 -14.44 13.88
C ALA A 141 -3.04 -14.53 12.75
N GLU A 142 -3.31 -15.37 11.75
CA GLU A 142 -2.49 -15.54 10.56
C GLU A 142 -2.49 -14.28 9.68
N TRP A 143 -3.66 -13.68 9.44
CA TRP A 143 -3.75 -12.44 8.68
C TRP A 143 -3.09 -11.28 9.44
N GLN A 144 -3.42 -11.12 10.74
CA GLN A 144 -2.88 -10.05 11.57
C GLN A 144 -1.36 -10.13 11.70
N GLY A 145 -0.83 -11.35 11.89
CA GLY A 145 0.61 -11.59 11.93
C GLY A 145 1.28 -11.27 10.60
N ALA A 146 0.70 -11.70 9.48
CA ALA A 146 1.24 -11.41 8.15
C ALA A 146 1.23 -9.90 7.84
N PHE A 147 0.17 -9.20 8.22
CA PHE A 147 0.07 -7.75 8.02
C PHE A 147 0.97 -6.96 8.95
N SER A 148 1.06 -7.30 10.22
CA SER A 148 2.00 -6.66 11.16
C SER A 148 3.44 -6.86 10.69
N ALA A 149 3.81 -8.06 10.23
CA ALA A 149 5.14 -8.31 9.67
C ALA A 149 5.40 -7.53 8.38
N LEU A 150 4.38 -7.34 7.53
CA LEU A 150 4.46 -6.48 6.36
C LEU A 150 4.67 -5.03 6.78
N GLU A 151 3.80 -4.50 7.65
CA GLU A 151 3.82 -3.12 8.11
C GLU A 151 5.16 -2.79 8.75
N ASP A 152 5.63 -3.57 9.72
CA ASP A 152 6.90 -3.33 10.39
C ASP A 152 8.08 -3.37 9.42
N GLY A 153 8.18 -4.43 8.62
CA GLY A 153 9.28 -4.58 7.67
C GLY A 153 9.28 -3.50 6.58
N PHE A 154 8.10 -3.05 6.14
CA PHE A 154 7.98 -1.99 5.14
C PHE A 154 8.33 -0.63 5.74
N LEU A 155 7.83 -0.31 6.94
CA LEU A 155 8.11 0.94 7.63
C LEU A 155 9.58 1.05 8.03
N ASP A 156 10.22 -0.03 8.47
CA ASP A 156 11.65 -0.06 8.80
C ASP A 156 12.50 0.37 7.59
N ILE A 157 12.17 -0.13 6.40
CA ILE A 157 12.86 0.24 5.16
C ILE A 157 12.58 1.71 4.83
N LEU A 158 11.33 2.18 4.90
CA LEU A 158 11.01 3.58 4.60
C LEU A 158 11.72 4.56 5.55
N VAL A 159 11.78 4.24 6.84
CA VAL A 159 12.47 5.08 7.84
C VAL A 159 13.99 5.07 7.62
N ALA A 160 14.57 3.92 7.27
CA ALA A 160 15.99 3.83 6.91
C ALA A 160 16.33 4.60 5.62
N SER A 161 15.34 4.78 4.73
CA SER A 161 15.49 5.40 3.41
C SER A 161 14.85 6.79 3.29
N LYS A 162 14.75 7.53 4.41
CA LYS A 162 14.12 8.86 4.42
C LYS A 162 14.77 9.84 3.44
N GLN A 163 16.08 9.76 3.26
CA GLN A 163 16.80 10.65 2.37
C GLN A 163 16.40 10.40 0.92
N GLU A 164 16.43 9.16 0.47
CA GLU A 164 16.09 8.75 -0.89
C GLU A 164 14.61 9.01 -1.19
N ILE A 165 13.73 8.82 -0.21
CA ILE A 165 12.32 9.17 -0.32
C ILE A 165 12.12 10.67 -0.48
N SER A 166 12.83 11.49 0.31
CA SER A 166 12.77 12.95 0.23
C SER A 166 13.25 13.45 -1.13
N GLU A 167 14.34 12.90 -1.65
CA GLU A 167 14.89 13.22 -2.98
C GLU A 167 13.94 12.80 -4.11
N TRP A 168 13.40 11.59 -4.05
CA TRP A 168 12.37 11.12 -4.98
C TRP A 168 11.13 12.02 -4.96
N ALA A 169 10.66 12.43 -3.77
CA ALA A 169 9.50 13.28 -3.63
C ALA A 169 9.72 14.68 -4.22
N ARG A 170 10.92 15.26 -4.07
CA ARG A 170 11.29 16.54 -4.69
C ARG A 170 11.34 16.44 -6.21
N SER A 171 11.90 15.35 -6.74
CA SER A 171 11.96 15.14 -8.20
C SER A 171 10.58 15.15 -8.88
N TYR A 172 9.53 14.78 -8.14
CA TYR A 172 8.16 14.84 -8.63
C TYR A 172 7.61 16.27 -8.71
N GLN A 173 7.94 17.12 -7.73
CA GLN A 173 7.49 18.51 -7.69
C GLN A 173 8.12 19.34 -8.82
N ASP A 174 9.36 19.03 -9.17
CA ASP A 174 10.10 19.75 -10.20
C ASP A 174 9.71 19.32 -11.63
N ASN A 175 9.13 18.12 -11.82
CA ASN A 175 8.83 17.63 -13.16
C ASN A 175 7.65 16.61 -13.22
N PRO A 176 6.40 17.08 -13.08
CA PRO A 176 5.22 16.21 -12.98
C PRO A 176 4.89 15.43 -14.27
N GLU A 177 5.48 15.77 -15.42
CA GLU A 177 5.16 15.18 -16.74
C GLU A 177 6.12 14.05 -17.20
N THR A 178 7.26 13.83 -16.53
CA THR A 178 8.35 13.00 -17.09
C THR A 178 8.21 11.48 -16.93
N VAL A 179 7.18 10.97 -16.25
CA VAL A 179 7.09 9.53 -15.91
C VAL A 179 5.96 8.81 -16.64
N ALA A 180 5.39 9.44 -17.68
CA ALA A 180 4.36 8.86 -18.53
C ALA A 180 4.87 8.27 -19.87
N ALA A 181 6.20 8.15 -20.05
CA ALA A 181 6.80 7.59 -21.27
C ALA A 181 7.30 6.15 -21.06
#